data_AF-A0ABD3M7V5-F1
#
_entry.id   AF-A0ABD3M7V5-F1
#
_cell.length_a   1.000
_cell.length_b   1.000
_cell.length_c   1.000
_cell.angle_alpha   90.00
_cell.angle_beta   90.00
_cell.angle_gamma   90.00
#
_symmetry.space_group_name_H-M   'P 1'
#
loop_
_entity.id
_entity.type
_entity.pdbx_description
1 polymer ?
#
loop_
_entity_poly.entity_id
_entity_poly.type
_entity_poly.pdbx_seq_one_letter_code
_entity_poly.pdbx_strand_id
1 'polypeptide(L)'
;MTDKLNELAIASYVIYASSIFSATLFAARSLSRPKQLQDVKSSPPAERRRSRVQFNNQHGISGMCSTILTCLAIVAHRILSSTSIVTSVASVLAAIMSIGTASSGMTVVEKAPRQTVVMDRPIKVVPPHRDAFKRTAYSIYYLCARLFWNTMNIHAIFGDSKAGGPLQNVLDWVFGCISVAYALNYFIPCAKDVDWTNGNTYVFVVPMAIGLSCDALFQLPILQCRDDLCWNADVVDQLDLLVVLLSGLVVAFVFTLAFHGVLGIRKCYWSSALVVHGIVVYLILKALPYLGMRELSR
;
A
#
# COMPACT_ATOMS: atom_id res chain seq x y z
N MET A 1 -34.78 3.39 20.62
CA MET A 1 -33.31 3.66 20.59
C MET A 1 -32.57 2.72 19.63
N THR A 2 -33.13 1.54 19.36
CA THR A 2 -32.70 0.53 18.38
C THR A 2 -32.82 0.98 16.92
N ASP A 3 -33.84 1.75 16.54
CA ASP A 3 -34.05 2.11 15.13
C ASP A 3 -33.00 3.09 14.58
N LYS A 4 -32.53 4.05 15.39
CA LYS A 4 -31.45 4.98 14.99
C LYS A 4 -30.09 4.29 14.82
N LEU A 5 -29.87 3.17 15.51
CA LEU A 5 -28.65 2.38 15.42
C LEU A 5 -28.61 1.57 14.12
N ASN A 6 -29.78 1.07 13.69
CA ASN A 6 -29.94 0.40 12.39
C ASN A 6 -29.80 1.38 11.23
N GLU A 7 -30.34 2.60 11.31
CA GLU A 7 -30.16 3.61 10.25
C GLU A 7 -28.71 4.06 10.09
N LEU A 8 -27.96 4.22 11.20
CA LEU A 8 -26.52 4.51 11.16
C LEU A 8 -25.70 3.34 10.61
N ALA A 9 -26.08 2.10 10.94
CA ALA A 9 -25.45 0.91 10.39
C ALA A 9 -25.71 0.79 8.88
N ILE A 10 -26.94 1.04 8.42
CA ILE A 10 -27.31 1.02 7.00
C ILE A 10 -26.61 2.16 6.25
N ALA A 11 -26.58 3.38 6.80
CA ALA A 11 -25.87 4.51 6.19
C ALA A 11 -24.36 4.24 6.12
N SER A 12 -23.78 3.64 7.17
CA SER A 12 -22.39 3.19 7.15
C SER A 12 -22.18 2.15 6.06
N TYR A 13 -23.03 1.13 5.95
CA TYR A 13 -22.96 0.07 4.94
C TYR A 13 -23.09 0.61 3.50
N VAL A 14 -23.96 1.60 3.27
CA VAL A 14 -24.14 2.26 1.96
C VAL A 14 -22.92 3.09 1.59
N ILE A 15 -22.37 3.86 2.52
CA ILE A 15 -21.11 4.61 2.31
C ILE A 15 -19.95 3.63 2.07
N TYR A 16 -19.95 2.50 2.79
CA TYR A 16 -18.95 1.45 2.71
C TYR A 16 -18.97 0.70 1.37
N ALA A 17 -20.12 0.21 0.95
CA ALA A 17 -20.32 -0.43 -0.35
C ALA A 17 -20.02 0.53 -1.51
N SER A 18 -20.38 1.81 -1.38
CA SER A 18 -20.04 2.84 -2.36
C SER A 18 -18.54 3.10 -2.44
N SER A 19 -17.82 3.02 -1.31
CA SER A 19 -16.36 3.19 -1.27
C SER A 19 -15.62 2.00 -1.89
N ILE A 20 -16.10 0.77 -1.68
CA ILE A 20 -15.57 -0.43 -2.34
C ILE A 20 -15.85 -0.40 -3.83
N PHE A 21 -17.10 -0.11 -4.22
CA PHE A 21 -17.45 0.02 -5.62
C PHE A 21 -16.59 1.08 -6.30
N SER A 22 -16.39 2.23 -5.66
CA SER A 22 -15.51 3.29 -6.19
C SER A 22 -14.05 2.87 -6.27
N ALA A 23 -13.50 2.21 -5.24
CA ALA A 23 -12.11 1.73 -5.22
C ALA A 23 -11.87 0.64 -6.28
N THR A 24 -12.83 -0.28 -6.45
CA THR A 24 -12.78 -1.39 -7.41
C THR A 24 -12.98 -0.88 -8.83
N LEU A 25 -13.90 0.07 -9.05
CA LEU A 25 -14.11 0.74 -10.33
C LEU A 25 -12.88 1.60 -10.72
N PHE A 26 -12.21 2.21 -9.75
CA PHE A 26 -10.99 2.98 -9.98
C PHE A 26 -9.79 2.07 -10.28
N ALA A 27 -9.66 0.94 -9.58
CA ALA A 27 -8.69 -0.11 -9.89
C ALA A 27 -8.95 -0.72 -11.29
N ALA A 28 -10.22 -0.94 -11.65
CA ALA A 28 -10.64 -1.42 -12.97
C ALA A 28 -10.36 -0.38 -14.08
N ARG A 29 -10.52 0.92 -13.82
CA ARG A 29 -10.10 1.99 -14.73
C ARG A 29 -8.58 2.10 -14.88
N SER A 30 -7.81 1.73 -13.86
CA SER A 30 -6.36 1.62 -13.97
C SER A 30 -5.93 0.42 -14.84
N LEU A 31 -6.75 -0.64 -14.90
CA LEU A 31 -6.53 -1.80 -15.78
C LEU A 31 -6.86 -1.51 -17.25
N SER A 32 -7.71 -0.51 -17.55
CA SER A 32 -8.21 -0.24 -18.90
C SER A 32 -7.45 0.82 -19.70
N ARG A 33 -6.35 1.39 -19.20
CA ARG A 33 -5.54 2.33 -19.99
C ARG A 33 -4.65 1.56 -20.99
N PRO A 34 -4.84 1.74 -22.31
CA PRO A 34 -3.90 1.19 -23.29
C PRO A 34 -2.53 1.87 -23.15
N LYS A 35 -1.46 1.08 -23.22
CA LYS A 35 -0.07 1.55 -23.32
C LYS A 35 0.07 2.39 -24.59
N GLN A 36 0.05 3.71 -24.47
CA GLN A 36 0.51 4.58 -25.56
C GLN A 36 2.03 4.45 -25.67
N LEU A 37 2.47 3.74 -26.71
CA LEU A 37 3.82 3.82 -27.26
C LEU A 37 4.08 5.29 -27.64
N GLN A 38 5.10 5.91 -27.04
CA GLN A 38 5.75 7.08 -27.63
C GLN A 38 7.24 6.80 -27.75
N ASP A 39 7.61 6.49 -28.98
CA ASP A 39 8.98 6.47 -29.47
C ASP A 39 9.38 7.88 -29.92
N VAL A 40 10.62 8.27 -29.54
CA VAL A 40 11.56 9.19 -30.23
C VAL A 40 11.16 10.68 -30.29
N LYS A 41 11.96 11.66 -29.81
CA LYS A 41 13.26 12.06 -30.38
C LYS A 41 14.09 12.93 -29.38
N SER A 42 15.40 12.76 -29.47
CA SER A 42 16.48 13.36 -28.66
C SER A 42 16.78 14.83 -28.96
N SER A 43 17.18 15.59 -27.93
CA SER A 43 17.96 16.83 -28.03
C SER A 43 19.07 16.87 -26.94
N PRO A 44 20.27 17.44 -27.22
CA PRO A 44 21.47 17.35 -26.37
C PRO A 44 21.56 18.48 -25.29
N PRO A 45 22.60 18.52 -24.42
CA PRO A 45 22.46 18.93 -23.02
C PRO A 45 22.64 20.44 -22.81
N ALA A 46 21.63 21.09 -22.26
CA ALA A 46 21.74 22.44 -21.71
C ALA A 46 21.64 22.38 -20.18
N GLU A 47 22.75 22.76 -19.54
CA GLU A 47 22.90 23.35 -18.21
C GLU A 47 21.91 23.03 -17.08
N ARG A 48 22.52 22.56 -15.98
CA ARG A 48 21.96 22.32 -14.65
C ARG A 48 21.25 23.56 -14.06
N ARG A 49 20.01 23.81 -14.47
CA ARG A 49 19.01 24.43 -13.59
C ARG A 49 18.09 23.33 -13.12
N ARG A 50 18.23 22.90 -11.85
CA ARG A 50 17.23 22.05 -11.18
C ARG A 50 15.88 22.79 -11.28
N SER A 51 15.07 22.46 -12.27
CA SER A 51 13.67 22.86 -12.27
C SER A 51 13.08 22.25 -11.00
N ARG A 52 12.75 23.11 -10.02
CA ARG A 52 12.02 22.66 -8.84
C ARG A 52 10.70 22.11 -9.35
N VAL A 53 10.46 20.83 -9.11
CA VAL A 53 9.19 20.20 -9.45
C VAL A 53 8.10 20.94 -8.66
N GLN A 54 7.19 21.63 -9.33
CA GLN A 54 6.04 22.26 -8.67
C GLN A 54 4.88 21.27 -8.63
N PHE A 55 4.65 20.70 -7.46
CA PHE A 55 3.42 19.95 -7.18
C PHE A 55 2.27 20.93 -6.91
N ASN A 56 1.07 20.58 -7.36
CA ASN A 56 -0.12 21.38 -7.08
C ASN A 56 -0.40 21.34 -5.57
N ASN A 57 -0.74 22.48 -4.95
CA ASN A 57 -0.95 22.60 -3.50
C ASN A 57 -1.99 21.59 -2.97
N GLN A 58 -2.97 21.22 -3.79
CA GLN A 58 -3.98 20.22 -3.45
C GLN A 58 -3.40 18.83 -3.16
N HIS A 59 -2.35 18.42 -3.87
CA HIS A 59 -1.70 17.12 -3.63
C HIS A 59 -0.99 17.10 -2.27
N GLY A 60 -0.31 18.20 -1.93
CA GLY A 60 0.35 18.35 -0.63
C GLY A 60 -0.64 18.33 0.54
N ILE A 61 -1.77 19.05 0.40
CA ILE A 61 -2.84 19.04 1.42
C ILE A 61 -3.43 17.64 1.58
N SER A 62 -3.75 16.96 0.47
CA SER A 62 -4.27 15.58 0.50
C SER A 62 -3.30 14.62 1.19
N GLY A 63 -1.99 14.73 0.91
CA GLY A 63 -0.95 13.92 1.56
C GLY A 63 -0.80 14.19 3.06
N MET A 64 -0.90 15.44 3.50
CA MET A 64 -0.90 15.76 4.94
C MET A 64 -2.14 15.19 5.64
N CYS A 65 -3.33 15.38 5.05
CA CYS A 65 -4.57 14.87 5.60
C CYS A 65 -4.57 13.33 5.69
N SER A 66 -4.10 12.62 4.65
CA SER A 66 -4.01 11.15 4.68
C SER A 66 -3.03 10.66 5.74
N THR A 67 -1.88 11.33 5.91
CA THR A 67 -0.92 11.03 6.97
C THR A 67 -1.53 11.22 8.36
N ILE A 68 -2.18 12.35 8.61
CA ILE A 68 -2.84 12.66 9.90
C ILE A 68 -3.92 11.62 10.21
N LEU A 69 -4.79 11.31 9.25
CA LEU A 69 -5.84 10.32 9.44
C LEU A 69 -5.28 8.91 9.70
N THR A 70 -4.19 8.54 9.02
CA THR A 70 -3.51 7.26 9.28
C THR A 70 -2.92 7.22 10.69
N CYS A 71 -2.30 8.31 11.16
CA CYS A 71 -1.83 8.42 12.54
C CYS A 71 -2.98 8.32 13.55
N LEU A 72 -4.11 9.00 13.30
CA LEU A 72 -5.29 8.91 14.14
C LEU A 72 -5.87 7.50 14.18
N ALA A 73 -5.89 6.79 13.06
CA ALA A 73 -6.32 5.38 13.00
C ALA A 73 -5.38 4.48 13.82
N ILE A 74 -4.06 4.66 13.72
CA ILE A 74 -3.07 3.92 14.52
C ILE A 74 -3.29 4.17 16.02
N VAL A 75 -3.44 5.44 16.41
CA VAL A 75 -3.70 5.82 17.81
C VAL A 75 -5.02 5.22 18.30
N ALA A 76 -6.06 5.24 17.46
CA ALA A 76 -7.34 4.61 17.79
C ALA A 76 -7.16 3.10 18.04
N HIS A 77 -6.43 2.37 17.18
CA HIS A 77 -6.15 0.94 17.37
C HIS A 77 -5.30 0.62 18.61
N ARG A 78 -4.50 1.58 19.10
CA ARG A 78 -3.68 1.41 20.32
C ARG A 78 -4.44 1.71 21.61
N ILE A 79 -5.39 2.66 21.57
CA ILE A 79 -6.10 3.14 22.76
C ILE A 79 -7.46 2.46 22.93
N LEU A 80 -8.17 2.22 21.82
CA LEU A 80 -9.50 1.62 21.80
C LEU A 80 -9.41 0.13 21.44
N SER A 81 -10.49 -0.61 21.69
CA SER A 81 -10.62 -1.97 21.18
C SER A 81 -10.58 -1.97 19.65
N SER A 82 -9.85 -2.92 19.05
CA SER A 82 -9.79 -3.13 17.60
C SER A 82 -11.17 -3.34 16.97
N THR A 83 -12.14 -3.81 17.76
CA THR A 83 -13.54 -4.04 17.38
C THR A 83 -14.43 -2.79 17.47
N SER A 84 -13.92 -1.65 17.92
CA SER A 84 -14.75 -0.45 18.06
C SER A 84 -15.18 0.12 16.70
N ILE A 85 -16.37 0.71 16.60
CA ILE A 85 -16.80 1.40 15.37
C ILE A 85 -15.86 2.57 15.05
N VAL A 86 -15.30 3.23 16.08
CA VAL A 86 -14.39 4.37 15.90
C VAL A 86 -13.08 3.95 15.22
N THR A 87 -12.51 2.80 15.59
CA THR A 87 -11.30 2.26 14.94
C THR A 87 -11.55 1.90 13.48
N SER A 88 -12.71 1.28 13.20
CA SER A 88 -13.16 0.97 11.83
C SER A 88 -13.32 2.24 10.97
N VAL A 89 -14.06 3.23 11.47
CA VAL A 89 -14.30 4.49 10.75
C VAL A 89 -12.99 5.24 10.50
N ALA A 90 -12.11 5.33 11.49
CA ALA A 90 -10.81 5.98 11.32
C ALA A 90 -9.95 5.28 10.25
N SER A 91 -9.93 3.94 10.26
CA SER A 91 -9.18 3.14 9.27
C SER A 91 -9.71 3.35 7.85
N VAL A 92 -11.04 3.37 7.69
CA VAL A 92 -11.72 3.60 6.39
C VAL A 92 -11.42 4.99 5.87
N LEU A 93 -11.54 6.03 6.71
CA LEU A 93 -11.24 7.41 6.31
C LEU A 93 -9.77 7.58 5.92
N ALA A 94 -8.84 6.96 6.67
CA ALA A 94 -7.43 6.94 6.33
C ALA A 94 -7.17 6.27 4.96
N ALA A 95 -7.82 5.14 4.69
CA ALA A 95 -7.71 4.44 3.41
C ALA A 95 -8.27 5.27 2.24
N ILE A 96 -9.46 5.87 2.38
CA ILE A 96 -10.07 6.73 1.34
C ILE A 96 -9.13 7.89 0.99
N MET A 97 -8.62 8.59 2.01
CA MET A 97 -7.73 9.73 1.78
C MET A 97 -6.38 9.32 1.19
N SER A 98 -5.87 8.14 1.55
CA SER A 98 -4.64 7.58 0.97
C SER A 98 -4.82 7.21 -0.51
N ILE A 99 -5.97 6.64 -0.90
CA ILE A 99 -6.32 6.41 -2.30
C ILE A 99 -6.39 7.73 -3.06
N GLY A 100 -7.03 8.76 -2.49
CA GLY A 100 -7.08 10.11 -3.08
C GLY A 100 -5.68 10.70 -3.29
N THR A 101 -4.80 10.55 -2.30
CA THR A 101 -3.41 11.00 -2.38
C THR A 101 -2.65 10.26 -3.48
N ALA A 102 -2.72 8.93 -3.52
CA ALA A 102 -2.06 8.11 -4.54
C ALA A 102 -2.57 8.41 -5.95
N SER A 103 -3.89 8.55 -6.11
CA SER A 103 -4.55 8.91 -7.37
C SER A 103 -4.12 10.28 -7.88
N SER A 104 -4.14 11.28 -7.00
CA SER A 104 -3.63 12.61 -7.30
C SER A 104 -2.16 12.54 -7.70
N GLY A 105 -1.35 11.77 -6.97
CA GLY A 105 0.04 11.52 -7.24
C GLY A 105 0.32 10.95 -8.63
N MET A 106 -0.50 10.00 -9.08
CA MET A 106 -0.37 9.39 -10.40
C MET A 106 -0.57 10.39 -11.54
N THR A 107 -1.29 11.49 -11.33
CA THR A 107 -1.44 12.56 -12.33
C THR A 107 -0.22 13.47 -12.44
N VAL A 108 0.62 13.49 -11.41
CA VAL A 108 1.82 14.35 -11.34
C VAL A 108 3.13 13.57 -11.43
N VAL A 109 3.07 12.24 -11.57
CA VAL A 109 4.27 11.37 -11.69
C VAL A 109 5.20 11.77 -12.83
N GLU A 110 4.67 12.34 -13.92
CA GLU A 110 5.47 12.79 -15.05
C GLU A 110 6.35 13.99 -14.70
N LYS A 111 5.99 14.75 -13.66
CA LYS A 111 6.80 15.85 -13.17
C LYS A 111 8.00 15.38 -12.33
N ALA A 112 8.02 14.12 -11.88
CA ALA A 112 9.15 13.56 -11.16
C ALA A 112 10.35 13.33 -12.10
N PRO A 113 11.59 13.52 -11.60
CA PRO A 113 12.80 13.18 -12.35
C PRO A 113 12.75 11.73 -12.82
N ARG A 114 13.17 11.43 -14.06
CA ARG A 114 13.13 10.05 -14.56
C ARG A 114 13.99 9.10 -13.72
N GLN A 115 15.19 9.56 -13.36
CA GLN A 115 16.17 8.80 -12.59
C GLN A 115 17.23 9.75 -12.02
N THR A 116 17.83 9.40 -10.89
CA THR A 116 19.01 10.10 -10.36
C THR A 116 20.04 9.09 -9.89
N VAL A 117 21.31 9.30 -10.19
CA VAL A 117 22.37 8.46 -9.64
C VAL A 117 22.51 8.73 -8.13
N VAL A 118 22.30 7.71 -7.31
CA VAL A 118 22.48 7.78 -5.85
C VAL A 118 23.87 7.31 -5.43
N MET A 119 24.35 6.26 -6.09
CA MET A 119 25.67 5.67 -5.86
C MET A 119 26.18 5.05 -7.16
N ASP A 120 27.46 5.28 -7.48
CA ASP A 120 28.10 4.73 -8.68
C ASP A 120 28.99 3.52 -8.41
N ARG A 121 29.53 3.38 -7.19
CA ARG A 121 30.40 2.27 -6.77
C ARG A 121 30.13 1.89 -5.30
N PRO A 122 30.27 0.61 -4.91
CA PRO A 122 30.70 -0.55 -5.73
C PRO A 122 29.61 -1.08 -6.66
N ILE A 123 28.33 -0.86 -6.34
CA ILE A 123 27.18 -1.24 -7.17
C ILE A 123 26.46 0.04 -7.60
N LYS A 124 26.13 0.15 -8.88
CA LYS A 124 25.42 1.30 -9.42
C LYS A 124 23.95 1.27 -8.97
N VAL A 125 23.52 2.33 -8.29
CA VAL A 125 22.17 2.51 -7.77
C VAL A 125 21.55 3.74 -8.40
N VAL A 126 20.58 3.50 -9.29
CA VAL A 126 19.89 4.55 -10.04
C VAL A 126 18.39 4.32 -9.88
N PRO A 127 17.71 4.96 -8.91
CA PRO A 127 16.30 4.72 -8.69
C PRO A 127 15.51 5.27 -9.89
N PRO A 128 14.68 4.45 -10.56
CA PRO A 128 13.77 4.92 -11.59
C PRO A 128 12.57 5.57 -10.91
N HIS A 129 12.70 6.82 -10.45
CA HIS A 129 11.73 7.46 -9.54
C HIS A 129 10.29 7.42 -10.04
N ARG A 130 10.05 7.51 -11.35
CA ARG A 130 8.70 7.40 -11.92
C ARG A 130 8.11 6.01 -11.76
N ASP A 131 8.92 4.98 -11.96
CA ASP A 131 8.49 3.59 -11.80
C ASP A 131 8.30 3.25 -10.32
N ALA A 132 9.26 3.67 -9.48
CA ALA A 132 9.13 3.56 -8.02
C ALA A 132 7.84 4.24 -7.51
N PHE A 133 7.52 5.43 -8.02
CA PHE A 133 6.28 6.14 -7.67
C PHE A 133 5.02 5.33 -8.04
N LYS A 134 4.97 4.78 -9.26
CA LYS A 134 3.84 3.95 -9.72
C LYS A 134 3.67 2.71 -8.84
N ARG A 135 4.77 2.01 -8.54
CA ARG A 135 4.76 0.85 -7.64
C ARG A 135 4.24 1.22 -6.27
N THR A 136 4.73 2.31 -5.68
CA THR A 136 4.23 2.80 -4.39
C THR A 136 2.73 3.11 -4.44
N ALA A 137 2.22 3.71 -5.52
CA ALA A 137 0.79 3.95 -5.68
C ALA A 137 -0.01 2.63 -5.73
N TYR A 138 0.47 1.63 -6.49
CA TYR A 138 -0.16 0.30 -6.53
C TYR A 138 -0.15 -0.38 -5.15
N SER A 139 0.96 -0.28 -4.41
CA SER A 139 1.06 -0.78 -3.04
C SER A 139 0.07 -0.09 -2.11
N ILE A 140 -0.09 1.23 -2.21
CA ILE A 140 -1.08 1.98 -1.42
C ILE A 140 -2.51 1.54 -1.75
N TYR A 141 -2.86 1.37 -3.02
CA TYR A 141 -4.20 0.89 -3.40
C TYR A 141 -4.50 -0.48 -2.82
N TYR A 142 -3.55 -1.40 -2.91
CA TYR A 142 -3.68 -2.73 -2.32
C TYR A 142 -3.82 -2.69 -0.80
N LEU A 143 -2.97 -1.95 -0.09
CA LEU A 143 -3.05 -1.80 1.37
C LEU A 143 -4.41 -1.20 1.78
N CYS A 144 -4.92 -0.22 1.05
CA CYS A 144 -6.24 0.35 1.32
C CYS A 144 -7.37 -0.67 1.08
N ALA A 145 -7.29 -1.46 0.00
CA ALA A 145 -8.24 -2.54 -0.25
C ALA A 145 -8.22 -3.60 0.87
N ARG A 146 -7.03 -3.96 1.36
CA ARG A 146 -6.84 -4.85 2.52
C ARG A 146 -7.42 -4.27 3.82
N LEU A 147 -7.19 -2.99 4.09
CA LEU A 147 -7.75 -2.30 5.25
C LEU A 147 -9.29 -2.28 5.21
N PHE A 148 -9.89 -2.05 4.04
CA PHE A 148 -11.34 -2.17 3.88
C PHE A 148 -11.80 -3.60 4.11
N TRP A 149 -11.17 -4.57 3.46
CA TRP A 149 -11.53 -5.98 3.57
C TRP A 149 -11.55 -6.46 5.03
N ASN A 150 -10.48 -6.21 5.78
CA ASN A 150 -10.40 -6.56 7.19
C ASN A 150 -11.47 -5.85 8.05
N THR A 151 -11.76 -4.59 7.75
CA THR A 151 -12.78 -3.83 8.49
C THR A 151 -14.20 -4.34 8.19
N MET A 152 -14.48 -4.80 6.96
CA MET A 152 -15.75 -5.47 6.64
C MET A 152 -15.93 -6.77 7.41
N ASN A 153 -14.87 -7.58 7.45
CA ASN A 153 -14.91 -8.85 8.15
C ASN A 153 -15.10 -8.64 9.66
N ILE A 154 -14.57 -7.55 10.23
CA ILE A 154 -14.83 -7.16 11.64
C ILE A 154 -16.28 -6.72 11.84
N HIS A 155 -16.92 -6.06 10.88
CA HIS A 155 -18.34 -5.67 11.03
C HIS A 155 -19.33 -6.81 10.79
N ALA A 156 -18.95 -7.87 10.07
CA ALA A 156 -19.69 -9.13 10.07
C ALA A 156 -19.74 -9.80 11.46
N ILE A 157 -18.82 -9.46 12.38
CA ILE A 157 -18.82 -9.96 13.77
C ILE A 157 -19.95 -9.34 14.62
N PHE A 158 -20.49 -8.18 14.24
CA PHE A 158 -21.64 -7.56 14.94
C PHE A 158 -23.00 -8.18 14.56
N GLY A 159 -23.01 -9.16 13.66
CA GLY A 159 -24.19 -9.93 13.27
C GLY A 159 -23.84 -11.41 13.17
N ASP A 160 -23.79 -12.07 14.33
CA ASP A 160 -23.71 -13.52 14.52
C ASP A 160 -22.42 -14.19 13.99
N SER A 161 -21.62 -14.77 14.89
CA SER A 161 -20.37 -15.48 14.57
C SER A 161 -20.60 -16.78 13.78
N LYS A 162 -21.86 -17.17 13.55
CA LYS A 162 -22.30 -18.23 12.63
C LYS A 162 -22.83 -17.70 11.28
N ALA A 163 -22.87 -16.40 11.05
CA ALA A 163 -23.24 -15.77 9.78
C ALA A 163 -22.08 -15.67 8.78
N GLY A 164 -21.04 -16.49 8.94
CA GLY A 164 -20.18 -16.94 7.84
C GLY A 164 -20.99 -17.81 6.88
N GLY A 165 -22.02 -17.23 6.29
CA GLY A 165 -22.86 -17.90 5.32
C GLY A 165 -22.07 -18.18 4.04
N PRO A 166 -22.65 -18.97 3.12
CA PRO A 166 -22.04 -19.25 1.83
C PRO A 166 -21.56 -17.99 1.09
N LEU A 167 -22.27 -16.87 1.28
CA LEU A 167 -21.93 -15.59 0.67
C LEU A 167 -20.60 -15.00 1.17
N GLN A 168 -20.30 -15.07 2.47
CA GLN A 168 -19.04 -14.54 3.00
C GLN A 168 -17.85 -15.35 2.46
N ASN A 169 -17.97 -16.69 2.47
CA ASN A 169 -16.94 -17.56 1.89
C ASN A 169 -16.69 -17.23 0.41
N VAL A 170 -17.75 -16.98 -0.36
CA VAL A 170 -17.63 -16.56 -1.76
C VAL A 170 -16.90 -15.22 -1.88
N LEU A 171 -17.24 -14.24 -1.04
CA LEU A 171 -16.57 -12.94 -1.03
C LEU A 171 -15.08 -13.07 -0.63
N ASP A 172 -14.75 -13.92 0.36
CA ASP A 172 -13.37 -14.20 0.74
C ASP A 172 -12.56 -14.79 -0.43
N TRP A 173 -13.16 -15.75 -1.16
CA TRP A 173 -12.55 -16.28 -2.38
C TRP A 173 -12.38 -15.22 -3.47
N VAL A 174 -13.39 -14.38 -3.69
CA VAL A 174 -13.32 -13.29 -4.69
C VAL A 174 -12.21 -12.32 -4.33
N PHE A 175 -12.13 -11.88 -3.07
CA PHE A 175 -11.09 -10.96 -2.62
C PHE A 175 -9.69 -11.59 -2.70
N GLY A 176 -9.53 -12.85 -2.28
CA GLY A 176 -8.28 -13.60 -2.40
C GLY A 176 -7.81 -13.71 -3.86
N CYS A 177 -8.69 -14.12 -4.77
CA CYS A 177 -8.39 -14.23 -6.19
C CYS A 177 -8.03 -12.88 -6.82
N ILE A 178 -8.78 -11.81 -6.51
CA ILE A 178 -8.47 -10.45 -6.98
C ILE A 178 -7.12 -9.99 -6.45
N SER A 179 -6.82 -10.26 -5.18
CA SER A 179 -5.54 -9.90 -4.56
C SER A 179 -4.36 -10.58 -5.25
N VAL A 180 -4.45 -11.88 -5.53
CA VAL A 180 -3.42 -12.63 -6.27
C VAL A 180 -3.28 -12.08 -7.68
N ALA A 181 -4.39 -11.89 -8.40
CA ALA A 181 -4.35 -11.32 -9.74
C ALA A 181 -3.71 -9.93 -9.75
N TYR A 182 -4.01 -9.08 -8.76
CA TYR A 182 -3.42 -7.77 -8.61
C TYR A 182 -1.89 -7.86 -8.40
N ALA A 183 -1.44 -8.76 -7.52
CA ALA A 183 -0.02 -8.97 -7.25
C ALA A 183 0.74 -9.43 -8.50
N LEU A 184 0.19 -10.38 -9.25
CA LEU A 184 0.78 -10.87 -10.50
C LEU A 184 0.93 -9.76 -11.55
N ASN A 185 -0.03 -8.82 -11.63
CA ASN A 185 -0.02 -7.76 -12.62
C ASN A 185 0.82 -6.53 -12.24
N TYR A 186 0.91 -6.21 -10.93
CA TYR A 186 1.45 -4.93 -10.48
C TYR A 186 2.66 -5.02 -9.56
N PHE A 187 2.85 -6.12 -8.83
CA PHE A 187 3.96 -6.27 -7.88
C PHE A 187 5.10 -7.07 -8.44
N ILE A 188 4.81 -8.18 -9.12
CA ILE A 188 5.86 -9.05 -9.66
C ILE A 188 6.57 -8.32 -10.81
N PRO A 189 7.87 -8.04 -10.68
CA PRO A 189 8.62 -7.37 -11.73
C PRO A 189 8.76 -8.30 -12.94
N CYS A 190 8.24 -7.88 -14.09
CA CYS A 190 8.56 -8.56 -15.35
C CYS A 190 10.01 -8.25 -15.73
N ALA A 191 10.75 -9.25 -16.22
CA ALA A 191 12.15 -9.09 -16.62
C ALA A 191 12.36 -8.02 -17.71
N LYS A 192 11.30 -7.69 -18.47
CA LYS A 192 11.32 -6.63 -19.49
C LYS A 192 11.20 -5.22 -18.90
N ASP A 193 10.65 -5.09 -17.70
CA ASP A 193 10.31 -3.80 -17.09
C ASP A 193 11.28 -3.40 -15.97
N VAL A 194 12.27 -4.24 -15.65
CA VAL A 194 13.22 -4.03 -14.55
C VAL A 194 14.65 -4.29 -14.97
N ASP A 195 15.52 -3.34 -14.62
CA ASP A 195 16.96 -3.48 -14.78
C ASP A 195 17.55 -4.29 -13.61
N TRP A 196 17.87 -5.56 -13.86
CA TRP A 196 18.50 -6.47 -12.88
C TRP A 196 19.96 -6.14 -12.58
N THR A 197 20.59 -5.23 -13.34
CA THR A 197 21.95 -4.74 -13.05
C THR A 197 21.96 -3.56 -12.08
N ASN A 198 20.78 -3.00 -11.80
CA ASN A 198 20.61 -1.85 -10.93
C ASN A 198 20.39 -2.28 -9.48
N GLY A 199 21.25 -1.79 -8.57
CA GLY A 199 21.13 -2.12 -7.14
C GLY A 199 19.78 -1.72 -6.53
N ASN A 200 19.11 -0.71 -7.08
CA ASN A 200 17.78 -0.30 -6.61
C ASN A 200 16.72 -1.42 -6.72
N THR A 201 16.88 -2.30 -7.70
CA THR A 201 15.99 -3.44 -7.90
C THR A 201 15.99 -4.36 -6.68
N TYR A 202 17.17 -4.65 -6.13
CA TYR A 202 17.28 -5.54 -4.97
C TYR A 202 16.98 -4.85 -3.64
N VAL A 203 17.16 -3.53 -3.56
CA VAL A 203 16.89 -2.77 -2.33
C VAL A 203 15.39 -2.48 -2.14
N PHE A 204 14.65 -2.18 -3.21
CA PHE A 204 13.26 -1.76 -3.10
C PHE A 204 12.29 -2.65 -3.88
N VAL A 205 12.61 -2.97 -5.14
CA VAL A 205 11.66 -3.65 -6.02
C VAL A 205 11.39 -5.08 -5.55
N VAL A 206 12.45 -5.88 -5.37
CA VAL A 206 12.33 -7.29 -4.98
C VAL A 206 11.70 -7.44 -3.58
N PRO A 207 12.15 -6.73 -2.53
CA PRO A 207 11.56 -6.89 -1.20
C PRO A 207 10.07 -6.51 -1.15
N MET A 208 9.70 -5.41 -1.82
CA MET A 208 8.30 -4.98 -1.89
C MET A 208 7.44 -5.96 -2.68
N ALA A 209 7.95 -6.47 -3.80
CA ALA A 209 7.25 -7.47 -4.62
C ALA A 209 7.00 -8.76 -3.84
N ILE A 210 8.01 -9.28 -3.14
CA ILE A 210 7.89 -10.50 -2.32
C ILE A 210 6.88 -10.26 -1.19
N GLY A 211 7.06 -9.21 -0.38
CA GLY A 211 6.20 -8.96 0.77
C GLY A 211 4.71 -8.82 0.41
N LEU A 212 4.39 -7.98 -0.57
CA LEU A 212 3.00 -7.74 -0.98
C LEU A 212 2.39 -8.93 -1.72
N SER A 213 3.18 -9.66 -2.52
CA SER A 213 2.69 -10.86 -3.20
C SER A 213 2.44 -12.00 -2.22
N CYS A 214 3.29 -12.15 -1.19
CA CYS A 214 3.06 -13.09 -0.10
C CYS A 214 1.76 -12.74 0.65
N ASP A 215 1.58 -11.49 1.09
CA ASP A 215 0.34 -11.07 1.75
C ASP A 215 -0.90 -11.36 0.87
N ALA A 216 -0.81 -11.05 -0.42
CA ALA A 216 -1.88 -11.31 -1.39
C ALA A 216 -2.21 -12.80 -1.56
N LEU A 217 -1.20 -13.67 -1.57
CA LEU A 217 -1.39 -15.11 -1.64
C LEU A 217 -2.11 -15.66 -0.41
N PHE A 218 -1.74 -15.16 0.78
CA PHE A 218 -2.38 -15.55 2.04
C PHE A 218 -3.78 -14.95 2.25
N GLN A 219 -4.30 -14.17 1.29
CA GLN A 219 -5.72 -13.80 1.26
C GLN A 219 -6.61 -14.88 0.65
N LEU A 220 -6.04 -15.94 0.07
CA LEU A 220 -6.83 -17.08 -0.36
C LEU A 220 -7.34 -17.85 0.87
N PRO A 221 -8.65 -18.15 0.97
CA PRO A 221 -9.21 -18.81 2.16
C PRO A 221 -8.51 -20.11 2.56
N ILE A 222 -8.03 -20.89 1.58
CA ILE A 222 -7.32 -22.15 1.82
C ILE A 222 -5.93 -21.98 2.46
N LEU A 223 -5.33 -20.79 2.35
CA LEU A 223 -4.00 -20.48 2.89
C LEU A 223 -4.05 -19.52 4.08
N GLN A 224 -5.20 -18.87 4.31
CA GLN A 224 -5.33 -17.75 5.25
C GLN A 224 -5.22 -18.17 6.71
N CYS A 225 -5.64 -19.38 7.06
CA CYS A 225 -5.47 -19.91 8.42
C CYS A 225 -4.85 -21.31 8.35
N ARG A 226 -3.96 -21.58 9.30
CA ARG A 226 -3.30 -22.86 9.47
C ARG A 226 -3.20 -23.17 10.96
N ASP A 227 -3.68 -24.35 11.34
CA ASP A 227 -3.78 -24.79 12.72
C ASP A 227 -4.55 -23.74 13.55
N ASP A 228 -3.91 -23.13 14.55
CA ASP A 228 -4.49 -22.09 15.41
C ASP A 228 -4.09 -20.66 15.02
N LEU A 229 -3.36 -20.48 13.93
CA LEU A 229 -2.88 -19.17 13.48
C LEU A 229 -3.60 -18.74 12.20
N CYS A 230 -3.95 -17.47 12.13
CA CYS A 230 -4.55 -16.85 10.95
C CYS A 230 -3.69 -15.67 10.49
N TRP A 231 -3.38 -15.63 9.19
CA TRP A 231 -2.54 -14.60 8.59
C TRP A 231 -3.02 -13.18 8.91
N ASN A 232 -4.32 -12.94 8.79
CA ASN A 232 -4.95 -11.64 9.00
C ASN A 232 -5.15 -11.23 10.47
N ALA A 233 -4.84 -12.12 11.41
CA ALA A 233 -4.96 -11.86 12.85
C ALA A 233 -3.59 -11.87 13.54
N ASP A 234 -2.73 -12.83 13.19
CA ASP A 234 -1.48 -13.10 13.90
C ASP A 234 -0.24 -12.59 13.17
N VAL A 235 -0.26 -12.55 11.83
CA VAL A 235 0.91 -12.18 11.02
C VAL A 235 0.83 -10.73 10.56
N VAL A 236 -0.21 -10.40 9.80
CA VAL A 236 -0.46 -9.06 9.25
C VAL A 236 -1.84 -8.59 9.73
N ASP A 237 -1.87 -7.94 10.88
CA ASP A 237 -3.10 -7.40 11.45
C ASP A 237 -3.44 -6.01 10.88
N GLN A 238 -4.59 -5.47 11.29
CA GLN A 238 -5.06 -4.16 10.84
C GLN A 238 -4.08 -3.03 11.19
N LEU A 239 -3.39 -3.14 12.32
CA LEU A 239 -2.45 -2.14 12.79
C LEU A 239 -1.14 -2.21 11.98
N ASP A 240 -0.64 -3.40 11.66
CA ASP A 240 0.50 -3.61 10.79
C ASP A 240 0.24 -2.97 9.41
N LEU A 241 -0.94 -3.21 8.83
CA LEU A 241 -1.34 -2.58 7.56
C LEU A 241 -1.31 -1.05 7.62
N LEU A 242 -1.82 -0.45 8.72
CA LEU A 242 -1.80 1.00 8.93
C LEU A 242 -0.37 1.54 9.10
N VAL A 243 0.50 0.81 9.80
CA VAL A 243 1.91 1.21 10.00
C VAL A 243 2.68 1.13 8.69
N VAL A 244 2.47 0.09 7.88
CA VAL A 244 3.06 -0.04 6.54
C VAL A 244 2.55 1.09 5.63
N LEU A 245 1.25 1.39 5.66
CA LEU A 245 0.66 2.51 4.91
C LEU A 245 1.29 3.85 5.33
N LEU A 246 1.39 4.13 6.63
CA LEU A 246 2.02 5.36 7.14
C LEU A 246 3.48 5.46 6.70
N SER A 247 4.23 4.36 6.79
CA SER A 247 5.64 4.31 6.37
C SER A 247 5.78 4.63 4.88
N GLY A 248 4.90 4.09 4.04
CA GLY A 248 4.84 4.40 2.61
C GLY A 248 4.55 5.88 2.34
N LEU A 249 3.57 6.47 3.03
CA LEU A 249 3.22 7.89 2.92
C LEU A 249 4.39 8.81 3.33
N VAL A 250 5.04 8.52 4.47
CA VAL A 250 6.17 9.29 4.98
C VAL A 250 7.37 9.20 4.03
N VAL A 251 7.71 8.00 3.55
CA VAL A 251 8.79 7.80 2.57
C VAL A 251 8.51 8.59 1.29
N ALA A 252 7.29 8.50 0.75
CA ALA A 252 6.89 9.24 -0.45
C ALA A 252 6.99 10.77 -0.26
N PHE A 253 6.59 11.26 0.91
CA PHE A 253 6.70 12.67 1.26
C PHE A 253 8.18 13.13 1.37
N VAL A 254 9.04 12.35 2.02
CA VAL A 254 10.47 12.65 2.15
C VAL A 254 11.15 12.68 0.78
N PHE A 255 10.82 11.76 -0.13
CA PHE A 255 11.33 11.81 -1.51
C PHE A 255 10.82 13.04 -2.26
N THR A 256 9.57 13.45 -2.04
CA THR A 256 9.04 14.69 -2.59
C THR A 256 9.88 15.88 -2.13
N LEU A 257 10.19 16.01 -0.83
CA LEU A 257 11.09 17.05 -0.31
C LEU A 257 12.50 16.99 -0.93
N ALA A 258 13.02 15.78 -1.13
CA ALA A 258 14.32 15.58 -1.77
C ALA A 258 14.33 16.07 -3.23
N PHE A 259 13.24 15.84 -3.99
CA PHE A 259 13.11 16.33 -5.37
C PHE A 259 12.96 17.84 -5.47
N HIS A 260 12.42 18.50 -4.43
CA HIS A 260 12.41 19.96 -4.34
C HIS A 260 13.77 20.54 -3.90
N GLY A 261 14.74 19.69 -3.56
CA GLY A 261 16.06 20.09 -3.11
C GLY A 261 16.11 20.55 -1.65
N VAL A 262 15.08 20.25 -0.86
CA VAL A 262 15.06 20.54 0.60
C VAL A 262 15.96 19.55 1.34
N LEU A 263 15.94 18.28 0.94
CA LEU A 263 16.74 17.21 1.53
C LEU A 263 17.70 16.58 0.51
N GLY A 264 18.80 16.02 0.99
CA GLY A 264 19.76 15.30 0.15
C GLY A 264 19.22 13.93 -0.26
N ILE A 265 19.04 13.70 -1.57
CA ILE A 265 18.50 12.45 -2.15
C ILE A 265 19.22 11.19 -1.63
N ARG A 266 20.55 11.23 -1.46
CA ARG A 266 21.32 10.08 -0.97
C ARG A 266 20.93 9.69 0.47
N LYS A 267 20.73 10.66 1.36
CA LYS A 267 20.30 10.38 2.74
C LYS A 267 18.89 9.82 2.76
N CYS A 268 17.96 10.47 2.02
CA CYS A 268 16.58 10.01 1.88
C CYS A 268 16.49 8.58 1.36
N TYR A 269 17.33 8.23 0.38
CA TYR A 269 17.38 6.89 -0.19
C TYR A 269 17.73 5.82 0.85
N TRP A 270 18.86 5.98 1.55
CA TRP A 270 19.31 4.98 2.53
C TRP A 270 18.41 4.92 3.76
N SER A 271 17.87 6.05 4.22
CA SER A 271 16.87 6.06 5.28
C SER A 271 15.61 5.30 4.88
N SER A 272 15.13 5.48 3.65
CA SER A 272 13.96 4.75 3.14
C SER A 272 14.23 3.26 2.97
N ALA A 273 15.45 2.89 2.54
CA ALA A 273 15.86 1.49 2.44
C ALA A 273 15.85 0.82 3.82
N LEU A 274 16.36 1.50 4.84
CA LEU A 274 16.32 1.02 6.22
C LEU A 274 14.89 0.80 6.69
N VAL A 275 13.97 1.73 6.43
CA VAL A 275 12.55 1.59 6.78
C VAL A 275 11.94 0.37 6.09
N VAL A 276 12.13 0.22 4.77
CA VAL A 276 11.57 -0.91 4.00
C VAL A 276 12.12 -2.24 4.50
N HIS A 277 13.44 -2.36 4.67
CA HIS A 277 14.03 -3.59 5.17
C HIS A 277 13.66 -3.87 6.63
N GLY A 278 13.50 -2.83 7.46
CA GLY A 278 13.00 -2.97 8.83
C GLY A 278 11.59 -3.56 8.88
N ILE A 279 10.69 -3.08 8.03
CA ILE A 279 9.34 -3.64 7.88
C ILE A 279 9.41 -5.09 7.40
N VAL A 280 10.22 -5.38 6.38
CA VAL A 280 10.36 -6.74 5.83
C VAL A 280 10.86 -7.70 6.91
N VAL A 281 11.91 -7.33 7.66
CA VAL A 281 12.43 -8.17 8.75
C VAL A 281 11.38 -8.36 9.84
N TYR A 282 10.69 -7.30 10.25
CA TYR A 282 9.61 -7.38 11.24
C TYR A 282 8.50 -8.36 10.81
N LEU A 283 8.03 -8.26 9.55
CA LEU A 283 6.99 -9.14 9.02
C LEU A 283 7.46 -10.58 8.85
N ILE A 284 8.71 -10.80 8.42
CA ILE A 284 9.31 -12.15 8.37
C ILE A 284 9.31 -12.77 9.77
N LEU A 285 9.75 -12.03 10.78
CA LEU A 285 9.78 -12.52 12.16
C LEU A 285 8.37 -12.86 12.67
N LYS A 286 7.35 -12.06 12.37
CA LYS A 286 5.95 -12.40 12.69
C LYS A 286 5.43 -13.62 11.91
N ALA A 287 5.92 -13.85 10.69
CA ALA A 287 5.50 -14.98 9.86
C ALA A 287 6.19 -16.31 10.22
N LEU A 288 7.33 -16.30 10.91
CA LEU A 288 8.08 -17.52 11.25
C LEU A 288 7.24 -18.59 11.99
N PRO A 289 6.45 -18.24 13.03
CA PRO A 289 5.60 -19.22 13.70
C PRO A 289 4.53 -19.80 12.78
N TYR A 290 3.99 -18.99 11.86
CA TYR A 290 2.98 -19.38 10.89
C TYR A 290 3.50 -20.40 9.86
N LEU A 291 4.77 -20.27 9.48
CA LEU A 291 5.43 -21.18 8.54
C LEU A 291 5.91 -22.49 9.19
N GLY A 292 5.66 -22.70 10.48
CA GLY A 292 6.09 -23.90 11.21
C GLY A 292 7.55 -23.89 11.62
N MET A 293 8.25 -22.76 11.51
CA MET A 293 9.65 -22.61 11.96
C MET A 293 9.72 -22.17 13.42
N ARG A 294 8.98 -22.86 14.31
CA ARG A 294 8.94 -22.57 15.76
C ARG A 294 10.31 -22.71 16.46
N GLU A 295 11.27 -23.40 15.85
CA GLU A 295 12.60 -23.62 16.44
C GLU A 295 13.60 -22.47 16.21
N LEU A 296 13.30 -21.52 15.31
CA LEU A 296 14.19 -20.38 15.00
C LEU A 296 13.85 -19.09 15.78
N SER A 297 12.75 -19.07 16.54
CA SER A 297 12.27 -17.90 17.28
C SER A 297 12.45 -17.99 18.81
N ARG A 298 13.21 -18.97 19.30
CA ARG A 298 13.71 -19.07 20.68
C ARG A 298 15.20 -18.75 20.71
#